data_AF-A0A7S0DJ61-F1
#
_entry.id   AF-A0A7S0DJ61-F1
#
_cell.length_a   1.000
_cell.length_b   1.000
_cell.length_c   1.000
_cell.angle_alpha   90.00
_cell.angle_beta   90.00
_cell.angle_gamma   90.00
#
_symmetry.space_group_name_H-M   'P 1'
#
loop_
_entity.id
_entity.type
_entity.pdbx_description
1 polymer ?
#
loop_
_entity_poly.entity_id
_entity_poly.type
_entity_poly.pdbx_seq_one_letter_code
_entity_poly.pdbx_strand_id
1 'polypeptide(L)'
;ASTSSPPSVAQRGLENTFPLHDGKDGGWRRQSVLKRCYFGCAAIFFLVLVGAKWYTSPADSDRRATGIFGEPIRAAVVVGLKYMNTTEGVPRWYVLMEQRVVKNWLKSTPNRTALMAWPGEFAFPGGAAEPSDQDMEETAKRELQEELLGVHIPAGDFKARLFDVISVQGVRRSYQVHIYIAFSSVNKWLESLEVRHLNANLDRRMVEFQLLLGSGDFWELNPQHKMFVSPEVHHFEWMPLRQAVAIATSPHIQYVNDYQLMEFHKYEVSQREPVGEQMIEVLVELQKELEPGSQGIVL
;
A
#
# COMPACT_ATOMS: atom_id res chain seq x y z
N ALA A 1 -29.90 -31.12 -42.60
CA ALA A 1 -28.97 -30.02 -42.23
C ALA A 1 -29.16 -29.74 -40.75
N SER A 2 -28.31 -30.37 -39.93
CA SER A 2 -28.36 -30.32 -38.47
C SER A 2 -27.49 -29.16 -37.97
N THR A 3 -28.12 -28.15 -37.37
CA THR A 3 -27.43 -27.03 -36.72
C THR A 3 -27.14 -27.40 -35.26
N SER A 4 -25.87 -27.68 -34.97
CA SER A 4 -25.36 -27.90 -33.61
C SER A 4 -25.07 -26.57 -32.92
N SER A 5 -25.73 -26.30 -31.81
CA SER A 5 -25.39 -25.24 -30.86
C SER A 5 -24.14 -25.62 -30.04
N PRO A 6 -23.29 -24.65 -29.65
CA PRO A 6 -22.13 -24.92 -28.80
C PRO A 6 -22.51 -25.04 -27.31
N PRO A 7 -21.75 -25.80 -26.49
CA PRO A 7 -22.04 -25.98 -25.08
C PRO A 7 -21.63 -24.77 -24.23
N SER A 8 -22.49 -24.42 -23.29
CA SER A 8 -22.26 -23.46 -22.22
C SER A 8 -21.19 -23.96 -21.25
N VAL A 9 -20.17 -23.15 -20.99
CA VAL A 9 -19.15 -23.41 -19.97
C VAL A 9 -19.78 -23.21 -18.59
N ALA A 10 -19.93 -24.33 -17.88
CA ALA A 10 -20.39 -24.39 -16.51
C ALA A 10 -19.28 -24.02 -15.51
N GLN A 11 -19.73 -23.42 -14.41
CA GLN A 11 -19.06 -23.09 -13.17
C GLN A 11 -18.08 -24.17 -12.66
N ARG A 12 -16.94 -23.74 -12.12
CA ARG A 12 -16.22 -24.47 -11.07
C ARG A 12 -16.03 -23.55 -9.87
N GLY A 13 -16.84 -23.81 -8.84
CA GLY A 13 -16.66 -23.26 -7.50
C GLY A 13 -15.47 -23.92 -6.81
N LEU A 14 -14.71 -23.11 -6.07
CA LEU A 14 -13.76 -23.56 -5.05
C LEU A 14 -14.47 -23.42 -3.71
N GLU A 15 -15.18 -24.47 -3.29
CA GLU A 15 -15.64 -24.65 -1.91
C GLU A 15 -14.50 -25.30 -1.12
N ASN A 16 -13.83 -24.53 -0.27
CA ASN A 16 -12.96 -25.08 0.79
C ASN A 16 -13.74 -25.04 2.11
N THR A 17 -14.37 -26.16 2.44
CA THR A 17 -14.96 -26.42 3.76
C THR A 17 -13.85 -26.78 4.76
N PHE A 18 -13.69 -25.99 5.82
CA PHE A 18 -12.92 -26.37 7.02
C PHE A 18 -13.89 -26.79 8.14
N PRO A 19 -13.57 -27.84 8.94
CA PRO A 19 -14.43 -28.28 10.03
C PRO A 19 -14.30 -27.36 11.25
N LEU A 20 -15.44 -26.91 11.76
CA LEU A 20 -15.58 -26.25 13.05
C LEU A 20 -15.43 -27.28 14.17
N HIS A 21 -14.44 -27.09 15.04
CA HIS A 21 -14.33 -27.80 16.31
C HIS A 21 -14.93 -26.95 17.42
N ASP A 22 -15.93 -27.52 18.08
CA ASP A 22 -16.63 -26.98 19.24
C ASP A 22 -15.80 -27.23 20.51
N GLY A 23 -15.67 -26.22 21.38
CA GLY A 23 -14.86 -26.34 22.60
C GLY A 23 -14.99 -25.14 23.53
N LYS A 24 -15.73 -25.35 24.63
CA LYS A 24 -16.05 -24.39 25.69
C LYS A 24 -14.92 -24.20 26.72
N ASP A 25 -15.05 -23.07 27.42
CA ASP A 25 -14.58 -22.75 28.79
C ASP A 25 -13.13 -22.30 29.02
N GLY A 26 -13.00 -21.14 29.70
CA GLY A 26 -11.79 -20.74 30.40
C GLY A 26 -11.52 -19.23 30.40
N GLY A 27 -12.19 -18.47 31.27
CA GLY A 27 -11.83 -17.06 31.50
C GLY A 27 -10.58 -16.93 32.37
N TRP A 28 -9.64 -16.01 32.03
CA TRP A 28 -8.60 -15.54 32.94
C TRP A 28 -8.12 -14.12 32.62
N ARG A 29 -7.60 -13.49 33.68
CA ARG A 29 -7.21 -12.09 33.90
C ARG A 29 -6.11 -11.58 32.95
N ARG A 30 -6.16 -10.27 32.69
CA ARG A 30 -5.11 -9.45 32.07
C ARG A 30 -3.75 -9.64 32.76
N GLN A 31 -2.75 -10.11 32.01
CA GLN A 31 -1.35 -9.74 32.19
C GLN A 31 -0.65 -9.64 30.82
N SER A 32 0.06 -8.53 30.65
CA SER A 32 0.89 -8.14 29.52
C SER A 32 1.96 -9.18 29.16
N VAL A 33 1.85 -9.81 28.00
CA VAL A 33 2.92 -10.62 27.40
C VAL A 33 2.94 -10.39 25.89
N LEU A 34 3.78 -9.47 25.42
CA LEU A 34 4.25 -9.39 24.03
C LEU A 34 5.68 -8.87 24.05
N LYS A 35 6.57 -9.67 24.66
CA LYS A 35 8.01 -9.64 24.45
C LYS A 35 8.50 -11.08 24.56
N ARG A 36 9.00 -11.60 23.44
CA ARG A 36 9.73 -12.88 23.20
C ARG A 36 8.96 -13.80 22.26
N CYS A 37 9.32 -13.72 20.98
CA CYS A 37 9.75 -14.85 20.15
C CYS A 37 10.03 -14.28 18.75
N TYR A 38 11.31 -14.17 18.40
CA TYR A 38 11.95 -14.14 17.07
C TYR A 38 13.26 -13.35 17.19
N PHE A 39 14.28 -14.03 17.72
CA PHE A 39 15.68 -13.62 17.63
C PHE A 39 16.44 -14.82 17.08
N GLY A 40 17.00 -14.67 15.88
CA GLY A 40 17.95 -15.64 15.34
C GLY A 40 17.80 -15.89 13.84
N CYS A 41 18.26 -14.96 13.00
CA CYS A 41 19.21 -15.24 11.92
C CYS A 41 19.52 -13.96 11.11
N ALA A 42 20.79 -13.56 11.20
CA ALA A 42 21.64 -12.97 10.16
C ALA A 42 21.21 -11.68 9.42
N ALA A 43 22.09 -10.70 9.59
CA ALA A 43 22.31 -9.50 8.80
C ALA A 43 22.27 -9.69 7.27
N ILE A 44 22.06 -8.53 6.61
CA ILE A 44 22.28 -8.14 5.21
C ILE A 44 20.97 -8.05 4.39
N PHE A 45 20.75 -6.86 3.81
CA PHE A 45 19.69 -6.39 2.90
C PHE A 45 18.44 -5.77 3.53
N PHE A 46 18.40 -4.43 3.55
CA PHE A 46 17.16 -3.65 3.64
C PHE A 46 17.39 -2.37 2.84
N LEU A 47 16.50 -1.96 1.92
CA LEU A 47 16.70 -0.74 1.12
C LEU A 47 15.36 -0.09 0.73
N VAL A 48 15.24 1.17 1.19
CA VAL A 48 14.39 2.28 0.71
C VAL A 48 12.91 2.26 1.07
N LEU A 49 12.61 2.45 2.34
CA LEU A 49 11.35 3.04 2.80
C LEU A 49 10.97 4.32 2.04
N VAL A 50 9.73 4.32 1.56
CA VAL A 50 8.99 5.41 0.90
C VAL A 50 9.56 5.80 -0.47
N GLY A 51 8.68 5.86 -1.48
CA GLY A 51 8.94 6.51 -2.77
C GLY A 51 9.08 8.03 -2.64
N ALA A 52 9.70 8.52 -1.56
CA ALA A 52 9.87 9.94 -1.31
C ALA A 52 10.55 10.56 -2.52
N LYS A 53 9.82 11.44 -3.21
CA LYS A 53 10.28 12.24 -4.34
C LYS A 53 11.68 12.74 -4.03
N TRP A 54 12.68 12.26 -4.77
CA TRP A 54 14.08 12.62 -4.55
C TRP A 54 14.29 14.03 -5.10
N TYR A 55 14.11 15.04 -4.25
CA TYR A 55 14.81 16.31 -4.39
C TYR A 55 15.68 16.51 -3.16
N THR A 56 16.90 15.98 -3.21
CA THR A 56 17.97 16.58 -2.41
C THR A 56 18.21 17.96 -3.00
N SER A 57 17.71 19.00 -2.34
CA SER A 57 18.22 20.36 -2.56
C SER A 57 19.76 20.31 -2.56
N PRO A 58 20.46 21.12 -3.37
CA PRO A 58 21.92 21.25 -3.30
C PRO A 58 22.45 21.50 -1.86
N ALA A 59 21.60 21.99 -0.95
CA ALA A 59 21.93 22.14 0.47
C ALA A 59 22.08 20.80 1.25
N ASP A 60 21.61 19.68 0.70
CA ASP A 60 21.56 18.37 1.36
C ASP A 60 22.84 17.54 1.12
N SER A 61 23.71 17.96 0.19
CA SER A 61 25.05 17.35 0.03
C SER A 61 26.03 17.75 1.13
N ASP A 62 25.85 18.92 1.76
CA ASP A 62 26.73 19.40 2.84
C ASP A 62 26.45 18.72 4.20
N ARG A 63 25.24 18.19 4.42
CA ARG A 63 24.88 17.50 5.66
C ARG A 63 25.49 16.11 5.81
N ARG A 64 26.13 15.55 4.77
CA ARG A 64 26.76 14.22 4.82
C ARG A 64 28.05 14.18 5.62
N ALA A 65 28.63 15.32 5.97
CA ALA A 65 29.95 15.41 6.60
C ALA A 65 29.95 15.34 8.13
N THR A 66 28.80 15.44 8.82
CA THR A 66 28.80 15.70 10.28
C THR A 66 28.28 14.57 11.18
N GLY A 67 27.89 13.40 10.66
CA GLY A 67 27.48 12.27 11.52
C GLY A 67 26.27 12.54 12.42
N ILE A 68 25.57 13.67 12.20
CA ILE A 68 24.31 13.98 12.87
C ILE A 68 23.24 13.26 12.06
N PHE A 69 22.62 12.25 12.66
CA PHE A 69 21.36 11.71 12.17
C PHE A 69 20.39 12.90 12.06
N GLY A 70 20.11 13.33 10.83
CA GLY A 70 19.17 14.42 10.58
C GLY A 70 17.81 14.12 11.20
N GLU A 71 17.01 15.16 11.43
CA GLU A 71 15.62 14.99 11.87
C GLU A 71 14.91 13.96 10.97
N PRO A 72 14.05 13.09 11.55
CA PRO A 72 13.34 12.09 10.77
C PRO A 72 12.52 12.78 9.68
N ILE A 73 12.50 12.18 8.48
CA ILE A 73 11.58 12.63 7.43
C ILE A 73 10.16 12.39 7.93
N ARG A 74 9.34 13.45 7.93
CA ARG A 74 7.92 13.31 8.27
C ARG A 74 7.16 12.87 7.02
N ALA A 75 6.27 11.91 7.21
CA ALA A 75 5.41 11.38 6.17
C ALA A 75 4.00 11.14 6.72
N ALA A 76 3.00 11.09 5.86
CA ALA A 76 1.65 10.74 6.25
C ALA A 76 1.03 9.74 5.27
N VAL A 77 0.22 8.85 5.82
CA VAL A 77 -0.57 7.86 5.05
C VAL A 77 -2.03 7.94 5.44
N VAL A 78 -2.92 7.58 4.51
CA VAL A 78 -4.37 7.55 4.74
C VAL A 78 -4.90 6.13 4.59
N VAL A 79 -5.50 5.62 5.66
CA VAL A 79 -6.27 4.38 5.65
C VAL A 79 -7.73 4.72 5.35
N GLY A 80 -8.13 4.52 4.09
CA GLY A 80 -9.54 4.62 3.70
C GLY A 80 -10.32 3.39 4.12
N LEU A 81 -11.42 3.56 4.86
CA LEU A 81 -12.27 2.46 5.34
C LEU A 81 -13.69 2.55 4.78
N LYS A 82 -14.20 1.40 4.32
CA LYS A 82 -15.57 1.27 3.80
C LYS A 82 -16.22 0.01 4.33
N TYR A 83 -17.47 0.15 4.78
CA TYR A 83 -18.30 -0.97 5.20
C TYR A 83 -19.22 -1.34 4.04
N MET A 84 -19.06 -2.55 3.50
CA MET A 84 -19.78 -3.00 2.30
C MET A 84 -20.38 -4.38 2.50
N ASN A 85 -21.52 -4.65 1.86
CA ASN A 85 -22.08 -6.00 1.77
C ASN A 85 -21.23 -6.85 0.81
N THR A 86 -20.89 -8.06 1.23
CA THR A 86 -20.29 -9.06 0.32
C THR A 86 -21.35 -9.60 -0.65
N THR A 87 -20.91 -10.39 -1.64
CA THR A 87 -21.79 -11.15 -2.53
C THR A 87 -22.70 -12.13 -1.77
N GLU A 88 -22.27 -12.57 -0.59
CA GLU A 88 -23.03 -13.43 0.33
C GLU A 88 -24.01 -12.62 1.21
N GLY A 89 -24.08 -11.30 1.04
CA GLY A 89 -24.92 -10.41 1.84
C GLY A 89 -24.42 -10.17 3.27
N VAL A 90 -23.20 -10.60 3.59
CA VAL A 90 -22.61 -10.37 4.92
C VAL A 90 -21.79 -9.08 4.86
N PRO A 91 -22.11 -8.06 5.66
CA PRO A 91 -21.34 -6.83 5.64
C PRO A 91 -19.95 -7.02 6.26
N ARG A 92 -18.93 -6.43 5.65
CA ARG A 92 -17.52 -6.52 6.04
C ARG A 92 -16.82 -5.17 5.92
N TRP A 93 -15.73 -5.03 6.66
CA TRP A 93 -14.81 -3.91 6.49
C TRP A 93 -13.87 -4.15 5.32
N TYR A 94 -13.74 -3.12 4.51
CA TYR A 94 -12.82 -3.03 3.40
C TYR A 94 -11.89 -1.85 3.63
N VAL A 95 -10.65 -2.02 3.21
CA VAL A 95 -9.60 -1.02 3.27
C VAL A 95 -9.15 -0.67 1.86
N LEU A 96 -8.97 0.62 1.59
CA LEU A 96 -8.43 1.09 0.32
C LEU A 96 -6.94 0.81 0.30
N MET A 97 -6.52 -0.06 -0.61
CA MET A 97 -5.12 -0.43 -0.81
C MET A 97 -4.67 -0.01 -2.20
N GLU A 98 -3.42 0.46 -2.31
CA GLU A 98 -2.73 0.63 -3.58
C GLU A 98 -1.69 -0.46 -3.77
N GLN A 99 -1.65 -1.08 -4.95
CA GLN A 99 -0.57 -1.96 -5.35
C GLN A 99 0.50 -1.14 -6.07
N ARG A 100 1.73 -1.17 -5.56
CA ARG A 100 2.85 -0.44 -6.15
C ARG A 100 3.32 -1.12 -7.44
N VAL A 101 4.01 -0.38 -8.31
CA VAL A 101 4.78 -1.03 -9.38
C VAL A 101 6.01 -1.76 -8.83
N VAL A 102 6.50 -2.77 -9.54
CA VAL A 102 7.70 -3.53 -9.11
C VAL A 102 8.98 -2.72 -9.36
N LYS A 103 9.07 -2.03 -10.51
CA LYS A 103 10.26 -1.28 -10.93
C LYS A 103 10.18 0.19 -10.54
N ASN A 104 11.25 0.70 -9.93
CA ASN A 104 11.42 2.13 -9.69
C ASN A 104 11.98 2.79 -10.95
N TRP A 105 11.11 3.36 -11.77
CA TRP A 105 11.49 3.98 -13.05
C TRP A 105 12.38 5.21 -12.89
N LEU A 106 12.21 5.97 -11.81
CA LEU A 106 13.02 7.17 -11.52
C LEU A 106 14.49 6.83 -11.19
N LYS A 107 14.73 5.70 -10.54
CA LYS A 107 16.08 5.23 -10.17
C LYS A 107 16.69 4.27 -11.17
N SER A 108 15.89 3.79 -12.12
CA SER A 108 16.36 2.91 -13.18
C SER A 108 17.08 3.71 -14.26
N THR A 109 17.90 3.02 -15.05
CA THR A 109 18.47 3.51 -16.31
C THR A 109 18.20 2.46 -17.40
N PRO A 110 18.52 2.73 -18.68
CA PRO A 110 18.36 1.71 -19.73
C PRO A 110 19.09 0.40 -19.42
N ASN A 111 20.23 0.47 -18.72
CA ASN A 111 21.11 -0.68 -18.44
C ASN A 111 21.03 -1.16 -16.98
N ARG A 112 20.17 -0.56 -16.16
CA ARG A 112 20.06 -0.91 -14.74
C ARG A 112 18.62 -0.82 -14.28
N THR A 113 18.09 -1.93 -13.80
CA THR A 113 16.81 -1.96 -13.10
C THR A 113 17.02 -1.66 -11.62
N ALA A 114 16.28 -0.68 -11.11
CA ALA A 114 16.09 -0.45 -9.69
C ALA A 114 14.67 -0.87 -9.31
N LEU A 115 14.50 -1.58 -8.20
CA LEU A 115 13.19 -2.00 -7.71
C LEU A 115 12.57 -0.92 -6.80
N MET A 116 11.24 -0.93 -6.71
CA MET A 116 10.53 -0.20 -5.66
C MET A 116 10.76 -0.85 -4.31
N ALA A 117 10.55 -0.09 -3.24
CA ALA A 117 10.42 -0.68 -1.89
C ALA A 117 9.19 -1.58 -1.88
N TRP A 118 9.32 -2.80 -1.36
CA TRP A 118 8.22 -3.76 -1.33
C TRP A 118 7.61 -3.91 -2.73
N PRO A 119 8.41 -4.38 -3.70
CA PRO A 119 8.06 -4.28 -5.11
C PRO A 119 6.78 -5.05 -5.41
N GLY A 120 5.76 -4.37 -5.95
CA GLY A 120 4.48 -5.01 -6.26
C GLY A 120 3.57 -5.28 -5.05
N GLU A 121 3.94 -4.84 -3.85
CA GLU A 121 3.12 -5.01 -2.65
C GLU A 121 1.93 -4.04 -2.61
N PHE A 122 0.95 -4.39 -1.78
CA PHE A 122 -0.12 -3.50 -1.37
C PHE A 122 0.31 -2.61 -0.20
N ALA A 123 0.01 -1.32 -0.29
CA ALA A 123 0.29 -0.31 0.73
C ALA A 123 -0.91 0.63 0.91
N PHE A 124 -0.84 1.49 1.94
CA PHE A 124 -1.74 2.61 2.08
C PHE A 124 -1.23 3.79 1.26
N PRO A 125 -2.13 4.57 0.63
CA PRO A 125 -1.77 5.81 -0.02
C PRO A 125 -1.06 6.76 0.95
N GLY A 126 0.05 7.37 0.52
CA GLY A 126 0.74 8.40 1.29
C GLY A 126 2.19 8.66 0.88
N GLY A 127 2.74 9.74 1.44
CA GLY A 127 4.06 10.22 1.08
C GLY A 127 4.67 11.18 2.09
N ALA A 128 5.77 11.81 1.68
CA ALA A 128 6.56 12.66 2.54
C ALA A 128 5.98 14.08 2.61
N ALA A 129 6.14 14.75 3.75
CA ALA A 129 5.77 16.15 3.89
C ALA A 129 6.58 17.03 2.92
N GLU A 130 5.90 17.94 2.24
CA GLU A 130 6.49 18.96 1.40
C GLU A 130 6.54 20.31 2.14
N PRO A 131 7.45 21.25 1.78
CA PRO A 131 7.55 22.54 2.46
C PRO A 131 6.28 23.40 2.41
N SER A 132 5.37 23.11 1.47
CA SER A 132 4.08 23.78 1.32
C SER A 132 2.99 23.24 2.25
N ASP A 133 3.19 22.06 2.86
CA ASP A 133 2.20 21.46 3.75
C ASP A 133 2.25 22.17 5.12
N GLN A 134 1.11 22.68 5.61
CA GLN A 134 1.06 23.37 6.90
C GLN A 134 1.21 22.40 8.07
N ASP A 135 0.70 21.18 7.91
CA ASP A 135 0.81 20.09 8.87
C ASP A 135 0.74 18.71 8.20
N MET A 136 0.70 17.65 9.02
CA MET A 136 0.68 16.27 8.52
C MET A 136 -0.69 15.83 8.01
N GLU A 137 -1.76 16.51 8.39
CA GLU A 137 -3.09 16.24 7.84
C GLU A 137 -3.18 16.80 6.42
N GLU A 138 -2.62 18.00 6.18
CA GLU A 138 -2.45 18.54 4.84
C GLU A 138 -1.54 17.66 3.97
N THR A 139 -0.44 17.16 4.53
CA THR A 139 0.41 16.17 3.85
C THR A 139 -0.41 14.93 3.44
N ALA A 140 -1.17 14.36 4.38
CA ALA A 140 -1.98 13.17 4.14
C ALA A 140 -3.02 13.41 3.03
N LYS A 141 -3.67 14.57 3.05
CA LYS A 141 -4.63 14.97 2.04
C LYS A 141 -3.97 15.14 0.67
N ARG A 142 -2.87 15.90 0.59
CA ARG A 142 -2.17 16.17 -0.68
C ARG A 142 -1.71 14.86 -1.33
N GLU A 143 -1.01 14.02 -0.60
CA GLU A 143 -0.50 12.73 -1.12
C GLU A 143 -1.65 11.84 -1.60
N LEU A 144 -2.73 11.73 -0.82
CA LEU A 144 -3.91 10.98 -1.23
C LEU A 144 -4.52 11.52 -2.54
N GLN A 145 -4.59 12.84 -2.71
CA GLN A 145 -5.09 13.45 -3.96
C GLN A 145 -4.17 13.16 -5.14
N GLU A 146 -2.85 13.20 -4.94
CA GLU A 146 -1.86 12.91 -5.99
C GLU A 146 -1.95 11.44 -6.45
N GLU A 147 -1.96 10.50 -5.51
CA GLU A 147 -1.98 9.06 -5.80
C GLU A 147 -3.32 8.60 -6.37
N LEU A 148 -4.44 9.16 -5.89
CA LEU A 148 -5.77 8.94 -6.49
C LEU A 148 -5.97 9.71 -7.80
N LEU A 149 -4.89 10.07 -8.50
CA LEU A 149 -4.92 10.67 -9.84
C LEU A 149 -5.71 11.99 -9.91
N GLY A 150 -5.55 12.83 -8.89
CA GLY A 150 -6.17 14.15 -8.83
C GLY A 150 -7.63 14.12 -8.40
N VAL A 151 -8.09 13.09 -7.66
CA VAL A 151 -9.40 13.12 -7.02
C VAL A 151 -9.55 14.44 -6.25
N HIS A 152 -10.59 15.19 -6.61
CA HIS A 152 -10.87 16.45 -5.95
C HIS A 152 -11.52 16.18 -4.59
N ILE A 153 -10.80 16.51 -3.52
CA ILE A 153 -11.33 16.51 -2.16
C ILE A 153 -11.66 17.95 -1.80
N PRO A 154 -12.95 18.33 -1.72
CA PRO A 154 -13.35 19.70 -1.41
C PRO A 154 -12.72 20.21 -0.11
N ALA A 155 -12.52 21.53 -0.02
CA ALA A 155 -12.03 22.15 1.21
C ALA A 155 -13.00 21.86 2.37
N GLY A 156 -12.48 21.35 3.49
CA GLY A 156 -13.28 20.97 4.67
C GLY A 156 -13.93 19.57 4.61
N ASP A 157 -13.84 18.86 3.48
CA ASP A 157 -14.43 17.52 3.32
C ASP A 157 -13.46 16.38 3.63
N PHE A 158 -12.16 16.67 3.76
CA PHE A 158 -11.20 15.70 4.27
C PHE A 158 -11.36 15.59 5.78
N LYS A 159 -12.04 14.54 6.24
CA LYS A 159 -12.31 14.27 7.66
C LYS A 159 -11.60 12.99 8.04
N ALA A 160 -10.33 13.11 8.40
CA ALA A 160 -9.53 12.00 8.85
C ALA A 160 -9.13 12.18 10.33
N ARG A 161 -8.98 11.06 11.05
CA ARG A 161 -8.52 11.06 12.44
C ARG A 161 -7.12 10.49 12.49
N LEU A 162 -6.20 11.17 13.17
CA LEU A 162 -4.89 10.60 13.49
C LEU A 162 -5.10 9.32 14.32
N PHE A 163 -4.64 8.20 13.80
CA PHE A 163 -4.71 6.89 14.42
C PHE A 163 -3.45 6.60 15.21
N ASP A 164 -2.29 6.73 14.57
CA ASP A 164 -1.00 6.47 15.20
C ASP A 164 0.13 7.28 14.55
N VAL A 165 1.28 7.36 15.22
CA VAL A 165 2.53 7.92 14.70
C VAL A 165 3.63 6.90 14.92
N ILE A 166 4.05 6.25 13.84
CA ILE A 166 5.09 5.22 13.87
C ILE A 166 6.44 5.79 13.43
N SER A 167 7.52 5.25 13.97
CA SER A 167 8.88 5.55 13.52
C SER A 167 9.43 4.38 12.72
N VAL A 168 9.85 4.63 11.49
CA VAL A 168 10.39 3.59 10.62
C VAL A 168 11.85 3.88 10.27
N GLN A 169 12.73 2.95 10.65
CA GLN A 169 14.16 3.11 10.41
C GLN A 169 14.52 2.65 9.00
N GLY A 170 14.80 3.59 8.10
CA GLY A 170 15.48 3.30 6.86
C GLY A 170 17.01 3.21 7.05
N VAL A 171 17.69 2.67 6.04
CA VAL A 171 19.16 2.51 6.05
C VAL A 171 19.89 3.83 6.27
N ARG A 172 19.41 4.88 5.62
CA ARG A 172 20.06 6.20 5.58
C ARG A 172 19.31 7.27 6.35
N ARG A 173 18.01 7.08 6.54
CA ARG A 173 17.09 8.08 7.10
C ARG A 173 16.03 7.36 7.91
N SER A 174 15.67 7.91 9.05
CA SER A 174 14.47 7.53 9.78
C SER A 174 13.27 8.32 9.23
N TYR A 175 12.11 7.70 9.32
CA TYR A 175 10.83 8.31 8.98
C TYR A 175 9.95 8.36 10.23
N GLN A 176 9.18 9.44 10.37
CA GLN A 176 8.06 9.53 11.29
C GLN A 176 6.79 9.57 10.46
N VAL A 177 6.03 8.48 10.46
CA VAL A 177 4.85 8.32 9.62
C VAL A 177 3.60 8.53 10.47
N HIS A 178 2.82 9.55 10.12
CA HIS A 178 1.52 9.83 10.70
C HIS A 178 0.44 9.04 9.94
N ILE A 179 -0.29 8.18 10.63
CA ILE A 179 -1.32 7.34 10.04
C ILE A 179 -2.67 7.95 10.34
N TYR A 180 -3.40 8.32 9.29
CA TYR A 180 -4.74 8.88 9.39
C TYR A 180 -5.78 7.86 8.92
N ILE A 181 -6.92 7.77 9.62
CA ILE A 181 -8.06 6.95 9.19
C ILE A 181 -9.15 7.85 8.65
N ALA A 182 -9.66 7.53 7.46
CA ALA A 182 -10.82 8.18 6.85
C ALA A 182 -11.94 7.16 6.63
N PHE A 183 -13.10 7.40 7.27
CA PHE A 183 -14.29 6.57 7.07
C PHE A 183 -15.13 7.11 5.92
N SER A 184 -15.53 6.23 4.99
CA SER A 184 -16.42 6.58 3.87
C SER A 184 -17.79 7.12 4.33
N SER A 185 -18.34 6.64 5.43
CA SER A 185 -19.61 7.16 5.99
C SER A 185 -19.54 8.65 6.38
N VAL A 186 -18.34 9.15 6.67
CA VAL A 186 -18.06 10.55 7.03
C VAL A 186 -17.57 11.36 5.83
N ASN A 187 -16.85 10.70 4.89
CA ASN A 187 -16.19 11.32 3.74
C ASN A 187 -16.93 10.96 2.44
N LYS A 188 -17.79 11.87 1.94
CA LYS A 188 -18.61 11.61 0.74
C LYS A 188 -17.79 11.36 -0.53
N TRP A 189 -16.63 12.01 -0.66
CA TRP A 189 -15.68 11.75 -1.75
C TRP A 189 -15.15 10.31 -1.71
N LEU A 190 -14.94 9.74 -0.52
CA LEU A 190 -14.47 8.37 -0.35
C LEU A 190 -15.60 7.34 -0.55
N GLU A 191 -16.80 7.66 -0.10
CA GLU A 191 -18.00 6.84 -0.33
C GLU A 191 -18.27 6.62 -1.83
N SER A 192 -18.16 7.70 -2.60
CA SER A 192 -18.37 7.75 -4.05
C SER A 192 -17.12 7.38 -4.88
N LEU A 193 -16.02 7.00 -4.23
CA LEU A 193 -14.78 6.64 -4.92
C LEU A 193 -14.95 5.32 -5.70
N GLU A 194 -15.03 5.45 -7.02
CA GLU A 194 -15.07 4.32 -7.95
C GLU A 194 -13.65 3.91 -8.37
N VAL A 195 -13.05 2.96 -7.65
CA VAL A 195 -11.69 2.44 -7.92
C VAL A 195 -11.52 1.94 -9.36
N ARG A 196 -12.60 1.49 -10.01
CA ARG A 196 -12.58 1.11 -11.44
C ARG A 196 -12.19 2.27 -12.35
N HIS A 197 -12.67 3.47 -12.08
CA HIS A 197 -12.30 4.66 -12.86
C HIS A 197 -10.84 5.06 -12.61
N LEU A 198 -10.36 4.93 -11.37
CA LEU A 198 -8.95 5.16 -11.05
C LEU A 198 -8.05 4.18 -11.82
N ASN A 199 -8.38 2.90 -11.79
CA ASN A 199 -7.62 1.86 -12.48
C ASN A 199 -7.64 2.06 -14.01
N ALA A 200 -8.78 2.43 -14.60
CA ALA A 200 -8.83 2.78 -16.03
C ALA A 200 -7.94 3.98 -16.38
N ASN A 201 -7.77 4.94 -15.46
CA ASN A 201 -6.84 6.06 -15.65
C ASN A 201 -5.38 5.61 -15.50
N LEU A 202 -5.07 4.73 -14.54
CA LEU A 202 -3.74 4.13 -14.39
C LEU A 202 -3.35 3.35 -15.65
N ASP A 203 -4.28 2.58 -16.21
CA ASP A 203 -4.06 1.83 -17.46
C ASP A 203 -3.71 2.78 -18.63
N ARG A 204 -4.45 3.89 -18.76
CA ARG A 204 -4.14 4.91 -19.79
C ARG A 204 -2.76 5.53 -19.60
N ARG A 205 -2.43 5.93 -18.37
CA ARG A 205 -1.08 6.47 -18.05
C ARG A 205 0.00 5.44 -18.31
N MET A 206 -0.25 4.17 -18.02
CA MET A 206 0.71 3.10 -18.30
C MET A 206 0.95 2.94 -19.80
N VAL A 207 -0.09 2.97 -20.63
CA VAL A 207 0.05 2.93 -22.10
C VAL A 207 0.89 4.10 -22.61
N GLU A 208 0.58 5.33 -22.18
CA GLU A 208 1.37 6.53 -22.53
C GLU A 208 2.83 6.41 -22.09
N PHE A 209 3.05 5.91 -20.87
CA PHE A 209 4.39 5.68 -20.34
C PHE A 209 5.16 4.61 -21.13
N GLN A 210 4.51 3.52 -21.56
CA GLN A 210 5.16 2.50 -22.39
C GLN A 210 5.55 3.05 -23.77
N LEU A 211 4.78 3.98 -24.35
CA LEU A 211 5.16 4.66 -25.59
C LEU A 211 6.41 5.55 -25.41
N LEU A 212 6.49 6.28 -24.29
CA LEU A 212 7.68 7.06 -23.93
C LEU A 212 8.91 6.18 -23.66
N LEU A 213 8.71 5.01 -23.07
CA LEU A 213 9.80 4.03 -22.88
C LEU A 213 10.27 3.43 -24.19
N GLY A 214 9.35 3.05 -25.08
CA GLY A 214 9.65 2.40 -26.35
C GLY A 214 10.38 3.31 -27.35
N SER A 215 10.12 4.62 -27.29
CA SER A 215 10.84 5.63 -28.08
C SER A 215 12.23 5.96 -27.50
N GLY A 216 12.45 5.71 -26.21
CA GLY A 216 13.64 6.13 -25.48
C GLY A 216 13.55 7.54 -24.90
N ASP A 217 12.55 8.32 -25.30
CA ASP A 217 12.35 9.71 -24.86
C ASP A 217 12.28 9.86 -23.35
N PHE A 218 11.69 8.86 -22.65
CA PHE A 218 11.65 8.84 -21.20
C PHE A 218 13.03 9.05 -20.56
N TRP A 219 14.09 8.47 -21.13
CA TRP A 219 15.42 8.51 -20.54
C TRP A 219 16.08 9.88 -20.67
N GLU A 220 15.70 10.65 -21.69
CA GLU A 220 16.18 12.02 -21.94
C GLU A 220 15.43 13.08 -21.13
N LEU A 221 14.27 12.72 -20.54
CA LEU A 221 13.54 13.63 -19.68
C LEU A 221 14.37 14.05 -18.45
N ASN A 222 14.25 15.33 -18.09
CA ASN A 222 14.77 15.83 -16.82
C ASN A 222 14.05 15.15 -15.63
N PRO A 223 14.64 15.17 -14.42
CA PRO A 223 14.07 14.48 -13.26
C PRO A 223 12.62 14.87 -12.92
N GLN A 224 12.27 16.16 -13.05
CA GLN A 224 10.93 16.65 -12.72
C GLN A 224 9.87 16.09 -13.68
N HIS A 225 10.17 16.08 -14.98
CA HIS A 225 9.28 15.49 -15.99
C HIS A 225 9.19 13.96 -15.83
N LYS A 226 10.29 13.28 -15.48
CA LYS A 226 10.26 11.84 -15.18
C LYS A 226 9.29 11.53 -14.04
N MET A 227 9.32 12.32 -12.96
CA MET A 227 8.40 12.15 -11.83
C MET A 227 6.93 12.25 -12.25
N PHE A 228 6.61 13.16 -13.17
CA PHE A 228 5.24 13.35 -13.63
C PHE A 228 4.72 12.17 -14.46
N VAL A 229 5.58 11.56 -15.29
CA VAL A 229 5.16 10.48 -16.22
C VAL A 229 5.42 9.07 -15.68
N SER A 230 6.28 8.90 -14.68
CA SER A 230 6.62 7.58 -14.15
C SER A 230 5.46 7.01 -13.34
N PRO A 231 5.01 5.78 -13.61
CA PRO A 231 4.01 5.13 -12.78
C PRO A 231 4.67 4.68 -11.46
N GLU A 232 4.00 4.96 -10.34
CA GLU A 232 4.35 4.44 -9.02
C GLU A 232 3.32 3.43 -8.51
N VAL A 233 2.07 3.59 -8.93
CA VAL A 233 0.93 2.73 -8.59
C VAL A 233 0.52 1.92 -9.82
N HIS A 234 0.29 0.63 -9.61
CA HIS A 234 -0.26 -0.28 -10.59
C HIS A 234 -1.79 -0.37 -10.51
N HIS A 235 -2.33 -0.46 -9.29
CA HIS A 235 -3.74 -0.78 -9.08
C HIS A 235 -4.26 -0.25 -7.73
N PHE A 236 -5.53 0.14 -7.66
CA PHE A 236 -6.26 0.40 -6.42
C PHE A 236 -7.35 -0.64 -6.21
N GLU A 237 -7.49 -1.11 -4.98
CA GLU A 237 -8.53 -2.06 -4.61
C GLU A 237 -9.18 -1.69 -3.27
N TRP A 238 -10.50 -1.83 -3.20
CA TRP A 238 -11.18 -1.99 -1.92
C TRP A 238 -11.02 -3.45 -1.49
N MET A 239 -10.01 -3.71 -0.65
CA MET A 239 -9.64 -5.06 -0.22
C MET A 239 -10.34 -5.40 1.10
N PRO A 240 -10.94 -6.60 1.26
CA PRO A 240 -11.43 -7.04 2.56
C PRO A 240 -10.32 -6.95 3.62
N LEU A 241 -10.59 -6.34 4.77
CA LEU A 241 -9.56 -6.10 5.80
C LEU A 241 -8.86 -7.39 6.24
N ARG A 242 -9.61 -8.50 6.37
CA ARG A 242 -9.05 -9.83 6.65
C ARG A 242 -8.06 -10.30 5.59
N GLN A 243 -8.36 -10.06 4.33
CA GLN A 243 -7.50 -10.43 3.21
C GLN A 243 -6.24 -9.58 3.21
N ALA A 244 -6.35 -8.28 3.47
CA ALA A 244 -5.20 -7.39 3.60
C ALA A 244 -4.26 -7.85 4.72
N VAL A 245 -4.79 -8.20 5.90
CA VAL A 245 -4.00 -8.79 7.00
C VAL A 245 -3.35 -10.11 6.57
N ALA A 246 -4.11 -11.01 5.93
CA ALA A 246 -3.59 -12.32 5.51
C ALA A 246 -2.45 -12.19 4.49
N ILE A 247 -2.59 -11.28 3.51
CA ILE A 247 -1.54 -11.00 2.52
C ILE A 247 -0.30 -10.43 3.19
N ALA A 248 -0.48 -9.48 4.12
CA ALA A 248 0.62 -8.78 4.77
C ALA A 248 1.38 -9.68 5.76
N THR A 249 0.70 -10.59 6.45
CA THR A 249 1.30 -11.45 7.50
C THR A 249 1.79 -12.81 7.02
N SER A 250 1.29 -13.32 5.89
CA SER A 250 1.57 -14.70 5.49
C SER A 250 2.97 -14.85 4.88
N PRO A 251 3.87 -15.64 5.50
CA PRO A 251 5.17 -15.95 4.91
C PRO A 251 5.07 -16.95 3.73
N HIS A 252 3.91 -17.58 3.54
CA HIS A 252 3.69 -18.59 2.50
C HIS A 252 3.20 -18.01 1.18
N ILE A 253 2.76 -16.75 1.17
CA ILE A 253 2.36 -16.06 -0.05
C ILE A 253 3.64 -15.61 -0.77
N GLN A 254 3.99 -16.33 -1.83
CA GLN A 254 5.13 -16.00 -2.69
C GLN A 254 4.87 -14.75 -3.53
N TYR A 255 3.62 -14.54 -3.96
CA TYR A 255 3.21 -13.38 -4.76
C TYR A 255 1.80 -12.96 -4.32
N VAL A 256 1.54 -11.66 -4.23
CA VAL A 256 0.22 -11.13 -3.82
C VAL A 256 -0.84 -11.30 -4.91
N ASN A 257 -0.42 -11.38 -6.18
CA ASN A 257 -1.26 -11.67 -7.35
C ASN A 257 -0.41 -11.99 -8.60
N ASP A 258 -1.08 -12.28 -9.72
CA ASP A 258 -0.46 -12.62 -11.01
C ASP A 258 0.42 -11.50 -11.57
N TYR A 259 0.05 -10.23 -11.35
CA TYR A 259 0.85 -9.09 -11.79
C TYR A 259 2.24 -9.10 -11.14
N GLN A 260 2.31 -9.27 -9.81
CA GLN A 260 3.59 -9.32 -9.10
C GLN A 260 4.44 -10.50 -9.57
N LEU A 261 3.83 -11.68 -9.77
CA LEU A 261 4.50 -12.86 -10.34
C LEU A 261 5.13 -12.56 -11.70
N MET A 262 4.36 -11.96 -12.62
CA MET A 262 4.83 -11.64 -13.98
C MET A 262 5.97 -10.62 -13.97
N GLU A 263 5.85 -9.53 -13.21
CA GLU A 263 6.91 -8.51 -13.14
C GLU A 263 8.14 -9.02 -12.39
N PHE A 264 7.99 -9.90 -11.39
CA PHE A 264 9.12 -10.55 -10.72
C PHE A 264 9.90 -11.43 -11.69
N HIS A 265 9.20 -12.23 -12.49
CA HIS A 265 9.85 -13.02 -13.55
C HIS A 265 10.57 -12.10 -14.56
N LYS A 266 9.92 -11.01 -14.99
CA LYS A 266 10.48 -10.05 -15.94
C LYS A 266 11.74 -9.34 -15.44
N TYR A 267 11.83 -9.04 -14.14
CA TYR A 267 12.99 -8.33 -13.56
C TYR A 267 13.87 -9.23 -12.68
N GLU A 268 13.74 -10.55 -12.81
CA GLU A 268 14.56 -11.54 -12.11
C GLU A 268 14.54 -11.40 -10.58
N VAL A 269 13.38 -11.03 -10.02
CA VAL A 269 13.16 -10.94 -8.58
C VAL A 269 12.79 -12.33 -8.05
N SER A 270 13.66 -12.90 -7.22
CA SER A 270 13.52 -14.28 -6.73
C SER A 270 12.63 -14.43 -5.50
N GLN A 271 12.42 -13.35 -4.74
CA GLN A 271 11.71 -13.39 -3.47
C GLN A 271 10.90 -12.11 -3.23
N ARG A 272 9.70 -12.29 -2.70
CA ARG A 272 8.84 -11.22 -2.19
C ARG A 272 9.42 -10.63 -0.91
N GLU A 273 9.45 -9.31 -0.86
CA GLU A 273 9.68 -8.54 0.35
C GLU A 273 8.30 -8.04 0.83
N PRO A 274 7.72 -8.64 1.89
CA PRO A 274 6.43 -8.20 2.42
C PRO A 274 6.47 -6.74 2.83
N VAL A 275 5.31 -6.09 2.82
CA VAL A 275 5.16 -4.73 3.36
C VAL A 275 5.75 -4.64 4.77
N GLY A 276 6.37 -3.51 5.12
CA GLY A 276 7.10 -3.35 6.39
C GLY A 276 6.26 -3.69 7.63
N GLU A 277 6.94 -4.20 8.67
CA GLU A 277 6.31 -4.69 9.91
C GLU A 277 5.31 -3.71 10.51
N GLN A 278 5.59 -2.40 10.47
CA GLN A 278 4.72 -1.39 11.05
C GLN A 278 3.38 -1.27 10.29
N MET A 279 3.36 -1.50 8.98
CA MET A 279 2.12 -1.53 8.20
C MET A 279 1.29 -2.78 8.52
N ILE A 280 1.97 -3.91 8.75
CA ILE A 280 1.34 -5.15 9.21
C ILE A 280 0.67 -4.90 10.57
N GLU A 281 1.37 -4.24 11.50
CA GLU A 281 0.84 -3.90 12.83
C GLU A 281 -0.42 -3.04 12.74
N VAL A 282 -0.43 -2.01 11.88
CA VAL A 282 -1.62 -1.16 11.65
C VAL A 282 -2.80 -1.99 11.14
N LEU A 283 -2.60 -2.84 10.13
CA LEU A 283 -3.67 -3.69 9.59
C LEU A 283 -4.22 -4.65 10.64
N VAL A 284 -3.35 -5.27 11.44
CA VAL A 284 -3.73 -6.18 12.52
C VAL A 284 -4.51 -5.45 13.61
N GLU A 285 -4.09 -4.24 13.98
CA GLU A 285 -4.80 -3.46 15.01
C GLU A 285 -6.17 -3.00 14.53
N LEU A 286 -6.26 -2.49 13.29
CA LEU A 286 -7.53 -2.16 12.65
C LEU A 286 -8.49 -3.36 12.63
N GLN A 287 -7.98 -4.55 12.31
CA GLN A 287 -8.80 -5.76 12.31
C GLN A 287 -9.37 -6.08 13.69
N LYS A 288 -8.56 -5.97 14.75
CA LYS A 288 -9.01 -6.19 16.13
C LYS A 288 -10.12 -5.22 16.52
N GLU A 289 -9.98 -3.95 16.18
CA GLU A 289 -10.95 -2.92 16.55
C GLU A 289 -12.26 -3.01 15.74
N LEU A 290 -12.16 -3.30 14.43
CA LEU A 290 -13.31 -3.21 13.53
C LEU A 290 -14.08 -4.52 13.37
N GLU A 291 -13.47 -5.66 13.69
CA GLU A 291 -14.11 -6.98 13.59
C GLU A 291 -14.08 -7.73 14.94
N PRO A 292 -14.86 -7.26 15.94
CA PRO A 292 -14.78 -7.73 17.33
C PRO A 292 -15.20 -9.19 17.60
N GLY A 293 -15.49 -9.98 16.56
CA GLY A 293 -15.55 -11.45 16.65
C GLY A 293 -14.18 -12.12 16.88
N SER A 294 -13.10 -11.33 16.90
CA SER A 294 -11.70 -11.74 17.09
C SER A 294 -11.18 -11.54 18.53
N GLN A 295 -12.06 -11.18 19.47
CA GLN A 295 -11.86 -10.70 20.86
C GLN A 295 -12.09 -9.18 21.04
N GLY A 296 -13.36 -8.81 21.08
CA GLY A 296 -14.00 -7.57 21.58
C GLY A 296 -13.14 -6.42 22.13
N ILE A 297 -13.13 -5.32 21.39
CA ILE A 297 -13.08 -3.95 21.92
C ILE A 297 -14.17 -3.15 21.19
N VAL A 298 -14.94 -2.37 21.94
CA VAL A 298 -15.94 -1.42 21.42
C VAL A 298 -15.24 -0.06 21.34
N LEU A 299 -15.19 0.51 20.13
CA LEU A 299 -14.80 1.90 19.87
C LEU A 299 -15.93 2.88 20.20
#